data_AF-A0A846T9M2-F1
#
_entry.id   AF-A0A846T9M2-F1
#
_cell.length_a   1.000
_cell.length_b   1.000
_cell.length_c   1.000
_cell.angle_alpha   90.00
_cell.angle_beta   90.00
_cell.angle_gamma   90.00
#
_symmetry.space_group_name_H-M   'P 1'
#
loop_
_entity.id
_entity.type
_entity.pdbx_description
1 polymer ?
#
loop_
_entity_poly.entity_id
_entity_poly.type
_entity_poly.pdbx_seq_one_letter_code
_entity_poly.pdbx_strand_id
1 'polypeptide(L)'
;MADSKTFKLRLLHLSDLHERGSREHELWRRRRVLGDAWLRNLDDLKAAGPFHLVCFTGDAADWGLAEEYAKVTEFFQATLQRLDVPLERFFLVPGNHDICRKVAKPAWKKLRNNLHRISDQDISRWLAGEKTLGDFRTHSATRC
;
A
#
# COMPACT_ATOMS: atom_id res chain seq x y z
N MET A 1 11.52 -11.66 -44.48
CA MET A 1 11.95 -10.78 -43.38
C MET A 1 10.87 -10.86 -42.31
N ALA A 2 11.18 -11.41 -41.13
CA ALA A 2 10.20 -11.51 -40.06
C ALA A 2 9.96 -10.10 -39.49
N ASP A 3 8.72 -9.65 -39.56
CA ASP A 3 8.26 -8.43 -38.90
C ASP A 3 8.41 -8.61 -37.39
N SER A 4 9.41 -7.96 -36.80
CA SER A 4 9.64 -8.00 -35.35
C SER A 4 8.58 -7.13 -34.68
N LYS A 5 7.45 -7.75 -34.31
CA LYS A 5 6.43 -7.07 -33.51
C LYS A 5 7.05 -6.61 -32.19
N THR A 6 7.12 -5.29 -32.01
CA THR A 6 7.54 -4.68 -30.75
C THR A 6 6.33 -4.58 -29.83
N PHE A 7 6.40 -5.24 -28.67
CA PHE A 7 5.40 -5.11 -27.62
C PHE A 7 5.92 -4.16 -26.54
N LYS A 8 5.16 -3.11 -26.24
CA LYS A 8 5.52 -2.12 -25.22
C LYS A 8 4.50 -2.16 -24.10
N LEU A 9 4.97 -2.44 -22.88
CA LEU A 9 4.17 -2.29 -21.67
C LEU A 9 4.51 -0.97 -21.00
N ARG A 10 3.50 -0.25 -20.52
CA ARG A 10 3.65 1.01 -19.77
C ARG A 10 2.86 0.92 -18.50
N LEU A 11 3.52 1.14 -17.37
CA LEU A 11 2.92 1.10 -16.06
C LEU A 11 3.12 2.45 -15.39
N LEU A 12 2.10 2.93 -14.68
CA LEU A 12 2.28 3.95 -13.67
C LEU A 12 2.42 3.25 -12.33
N HIS A 13 3.55 3.44 -11.66
CA HIS A 13 3.81 2.87 -10.35
C HIS A 13 3.86 3.97 -9.30
N LEU A 14 2.97 3.88 -8.32
CA LEU A 14 2.83 4.82 -7.21
C LEU A 14 2.99 4.07 -5.89
N SER A 15 3.34 4.78 -4.83
CA SER A 15 3.42 4.26 -3.47
C SER A 15 3.31 5.40 -2.47
N ASP A 16 3.10 5.08 -1.20
CA ASP A 16 3.32 5.97 -0.06
C ASP A 16 2.54 7.29 -0.15
N LEU A 17 1.23 7.18 -0.35
CA LEU A 17 0.34 8.34 -0.38
C LEU A 17 0.13 8.91 1.03
N HIS A 18 0.11 8.06 2.06
CA HIS A 18 -0.10 8.41 3.47
C HIS A 18 -1.24 9.41 3.66
N GLU A 19 -2.43 9.08 3.14
CA GLU A 19 -3.60 9.95 3.30
C GLU A 19 -4.03 10.02 4.76
N ARG A 20 -4.28 11.24 5.25
CA ARG A 20 -4.57 11.54 6.65
C ARG A 20 -6.01 11.99 6.89
N GLY A 21 -6.80 12.17 5.83
CA GLY A 21 -8.20 12.58 5.92
C GLY A 21 -8.34 13.89 6.69
N SER A 22 -9.23 13.90 7.69
CA SER A 22 -9.47 15.06 8.56
C SER A 22 -8.26 15.45 9.41
N ARG A 23 -7.25 14.57 9.55
CA ARG A 23 -6.02 14.80 10.32
C ARG A 23 -4.93 15.51 9.52
N GLU A 24 -5.17 15.87 8.26
CA GLU A 24 -4.19 16.59 7.44
C GLU A 24 -4.12 18.07 7.85
N HIS A 25 -2.98 18.46 8.42
CA HIS A 25 -2.75 19.83 8.89
C HIS A 25 -1.97 20.68 7.87
N GLU A 26 -1.33 20.06 6.88
CA GLU A 26 -0.53 20.72 5.85
C GLU A 26 -1.08 20.48 4.43
N LEU A 27 -2.41 20.63 4.27
CA LEU A 27 -3.12 20.45 2.99
C LEU A 27 -2.46 21.19 1.82
N TRP A 28 -1.88 22.37 2.07
CA TRP A 28 -1.21 23.17 1.04
C TRP A 28 0.03 22.48 0.46
N ARG A 29 0.82 21.73 1.25
CA ARG A 29 2.00 21.00 0.77
C ARG A 29 1.58 19.86 -0.15
N ARG A 30 0.58 19.09 0.28
CA ARG A 30 0.00 18.01 -0.53
C ARG A 30 -0.58 18.56 -1.83
N ARG A 31 -1.34 19.67 -1.78
CA ARG A 31 -1.88 20.31 -2.99
C ARG A 31 -0.82 20.81 -3.97
N ARG A 32 0.34 21.27 -3.51
CA ARG A 32 1.44 21.66 -4.42
C ARG A 32 1.93 20.50 -5.28
N VAL A 33 1.91 19.29 -4.73
CA VAL A 33 2.38 18.09 -5.42
C VAL A 33 1.23 17.39 -6.15
N LEU A 34 0.13 17.11 -5.45
CA LEU A 34 -1.02 16.31 -5.88
C LEU A 34 -2.19 17.14 -6.47
N GLY A 35 -2.04 18.46 -6.58
CA GLY A 35 -3.00 19.35 -7.24
C GLY A 35 -2.71 19.50 -8.73
N ASP A 36 -2.76 20.72 -9.26
CA ASP A 36 -2.65 20.96 -10.71
C ASP A 36 -1.36 20.43 -11.34
N ALA A 37 -0.25 20.44 -10.60
CA ALA A 37 1.02 19.90 -11.08
C ALA A 37 0.95 18.40 -11.36
N TRP A 38 0.29 17.64 -10.47
CA TRP A 38 0.03 16.22 -10.66
C TRP A 38 -0.83 15.98 -11.89
N LEU A 39 -1.93 16.71 -12.03
CA LEU A 39 -2.84 16.55 -13.16
C LEU A 39 -2.14 16.82 -14.50
N ARG A 40 -1.37 17.90 -14.60
CA ARG A 40 -0.56 18.20 -15.79
C ARG A 40 0.44 17.09 -16.10
N ASN A 41 1.14 16.57 -15.09
CA ASN A 41 2.08 15.47 -15.28
C ASN A 41 1.39 14.21 -15.82
N LEU A 42 0.19 13.87 -15.32
CA LEU A 42 -0.58 12.74 -15.85
C LEU A 42 -0.96 12.95 -17.32
N ASP A 43 -1.35 14.17 -17.69
CA ASP A 43 -1.71 14.51 -19.07
C ASP A 43 -0.53 14.39 -20.01
N ASP A 44 0.62 14.95 -19.63
CA ASP A 44 1.84 14.89 -20.44
C ASP A 44 2.30 13.44 -20.63
N LEU A 45 2.24 12.63 -19.56
CA LEU A 45 2.57 11.21 -19.61
C LEU A 45 1.59 10.41 -20.48
N LYS A 46 0.30 10.74 -20.44
CA LYS A 46 -0.74 10.13 -21.27
C LYS A 46 -0.61 10.56 -22.74
N ALA A 47 -0.21 11.80 -23.02
CA ALA A 47 0.04 12.28 -24.38
C ALA A 47 1.20 11.52 -25.05
N ALA A 48 2.19 11.06 -24.28
CA ALA A 48 3.26 10.17 -24.75
C ALA A 48 2.77 8.73 -25.06
N GLY A 49 1.48 8.43 -24.79
CA GLY A 49 0.79 7.17 -25.10
C GLY A 49 -0.01 6.61 -23.90
N PRO A 50 -0.76 5.51 -24.10
CA PRO A 50 -1.59 4.94 -23.06
C PRO A 50 -0.78 4.18 -21.99
N PHE A 51 -1.34 4.15 -20.78
CA PHE A 51 -0.91 3.24 -19.73
C PHE A 51 -1.66 1.92 -19.82
N HIS A 52 -0.98 0.82 -19.53
CA HIS A 52 -1.56 -0.52 -19.56
C HIS A 52 -1.98 -0.99 -18.17
N LEU A 53 -1.28 -0.51 -17.14
CA LEU A 53 -1.49 -0.87 -15.75
C LEU A 53 -1.18 0.34 -14.86
N VAL A 54 -1.89 0.43 -13.75
CA VAL A 54 -1.51 1.29 -12.62
C VAL A 54 -1.29 0.40 -11.42
N CYS A 55 -0.15 0.56 -10.76
CA CYS A 55 0.20 -0.19 -9.55
C CYS A 55 0.38 0.78 -8.40
N PHE A 56 -0.20 0.47 -7.25
CA PHE A 56 0.01 1.18 -6.00
C PHE A 56 0.54 0.22 -4.94
N THR A 57 1.74 0.46 -4.42
CA THR A 57 2.50 -0.55 -3.66
C THR A 57 2.76 -0.21 -2.19
N GLY A 58 1.74 0.33 -1.53
CA GLY A 58 1.68 0.38 -0.07
C GLY A 58 1.41 1.78 0.48
N ASP A 59 0.92 1.80 1.72
CA ASP A 59 0.71 2.98 2.53
C ASP A 59 -0.16 4.03 1.82
N ALA A 60 -1.34 3.60 1.39
CA ALA A 60 -2.34 4.47 0.80
C ALA A 60 -2.92 5.41 1.88
N ALA A 61 -3.25 4.82 3.03
CA ALA A 61 -3.72 5.50 4.24
C ALA A 61 -2.61 5.57 5.29
N ASP A 62 -2.64 6.60 6.15
CA ASP A 62 -1.64 6.79 7.20
C ASP A 62 -1.92 5.90 8.43
N TRP A 63 -3.18 5.71 8.82
CA TRP A 63 -3.58 4.93 10.01
C TRP A 63 -4.60 3.82 9.71
N GLY A 64 -4.89 3.59 8.43
CA GLY A 64 -5.86 2.60 7.96
C GLY A 64 -7.30 2.94 8.35
N LEU A 65 -7.62 4.22 8.59
CA LEU A 65 -8.97 4.63 9.00
C LEU A 65 -9.92 4.69 7.80
N ALA A 66 -11.20 4.39 8.03
CA ALA A 66 -12.20 4.41 6.96
C ALA A 66 -12.32 5.78 6.26
N GLU A 67 -12.17 6.89 7.00
CA GLU A 67 -12.19 8.24 6.44
C GLU A 67 -10.99 8.53 5.51
N GLU A 68 -9.83 7.93 5.79
CA GLU A 68 -8.63 8.04 4.94
C GLU A 68 -8.88 7.29 3.63
N TYR A 69 -9.43 6.08 3.72
CA TYR A 69 -9.76 5.29 2.54
C TYR A 69 -10.81 5.92 1.63
N ALA A 70 -11.75 6.70 2.18
CA ALA A 70 -12.68 7.48 1.35
C ALA A 70 -11.91 8.45 0.43
N LYS A 71 -10.93 9.18 0.98
CA LYS A 71 -10.07 10.11 0.22
C LYS A 71 -9.08 9.43 -0.71
N VAL A 72 -8.49 8.31 -0.28
CA VAL A 72 -7.66 7.46 -1.13
C VAL A 72 -8.46 6.96 -2.34
N THR A 73 -9.70 6.53 -2.13
CA THR A 73 -10.58 6.04 -3.21
C THR A 73 -10.88 7.14 -4.21
N GLU A 74 -11.24 8.34 -3.76
CA GLU A 74 -11.43 9.51 -4.62
C GLU A 74 -10.17 9.78 -5.47
N PHE A 75 -8.98 9.76 -4.85
CA PHE A 75 -7.71 9.99 -5.54
C PHE A 75 -7.40 8.93 -6.61
N PHE A 76 -7.58 7.65 -6.30
CA PHE A 76 -7.33 6.57 -7.27
C PHE A 76 -8.33 6.60 -8.42
N GLN A 77 -9.61 6.79 -8.14
CA GLN A 77 -10.64 6.91 -9.18
C GLN A 77 -10.34 8.07 -10.12
N ALA A 78 -9.98 9.25 -9.59
CA ALA A 78 -9.60 10.40 -10.40
C ALA A 78 -8.34 10.13 -11.26
N THR A 79 -7.34 9.47 -10.68
CA THR A 79 -6.09 9.11 -11.39
C THR A 79 -6.37 8.13 -12.53
N LEU A 80 -7.12 7.05 -12.26
CA LEU A 80 -7.48 6.04 -13.25
C LEU A 80 -8.33 6.63 -14.37
N GLN A 81 -9.34 7.45 -14.02
CA GLN A 81 -10.18 8.15 -14.98
C GLN A 81 -9.36 9.09 -15.85
N ARG A 82 -8.41 9.84 -15.28
CA ARG A 82 -7.58 10.76 -16.06
C ARG A 82 -6.71 10.02 -17.08
N LEU A 83 -6.21 8.84 -16.72
CA LEU A 83 -5.33 8.02 -17.56
C LEU A 83 -6.06 7.07 -18.52
N ASP A 84 -7.39 7.02 -18.49
CA ASP A 84 -8.24 6.04 -19.18
C ASP A 84 -7.85 4.58 -18.85
N VAL A 85 -7.46 4.31 -17.60
CA VAL A 85 -7.13 2.96 -17.14
C VAL A 85 -8.32 2.38 -16.38
N PRO A 86 -8.89 1.25 -16.82
CA PRO A 86 -10.03 0.63 -16.14
C PRO A 86 -9.57 -0.06 -14.84
N LEU A 87 -10.51 -0.28 -13.91
CA LEU A 87 -10.21 -0.77 -12.57
C LEU A 87 -9.56 -2.17 -12.57
N GLU A 88 -9.89 -3.02 -13.55
CA GLU A 88 -9.32 -4.37 -13.69
C GLU A 88 -7.82 -4.36 -14.04
N ARG A 89 -7.29 -3.18 -14.38
CA ARG A 89 -5.86 -2.92 -14.65
C ARG A 89 -5.19 -2.12 -13.53
N PHE A 90 -5.89 -1.91 -12.42
CA PHE A 90 -5.35 -1.30 -11.21
C PHE A 90 -5.01 -2.38 -10.18
N PHE A 91 -3.75 -2.38 -9.73
CA PHE A 91 -3.25 -3.32 -8.74
C PHE A 91 -2.85 -2.57 -7.47
N LEU A 92 -3.41 -2.99 -6.33
CA LEU A 92 -3.13 -2.39 -5.04
C LEU A 92 -2.50 -3.44 -4.11
N VAL A 93 -1.36 -3.10 -3.53
CA VAL A 93 -0.70 -3.88 -2.47
C VAL A 93 -0.77 -3.07 -1.18
N PRO A 94 -1.36 -3.60 -0.09
CA PRO A 94 -1.45 -2.89 1.18
C PRO A 94 -0.08 -2.81 1.85
N GLY A 95 0.22 -1.66 2.45
CA GLY A 95 1.39 -1.42 3.29
C GLY A 95 1.09 -1.59 4.79
N ASN A 96 2.03 -1.22 5.64
CA ASN A 96 1.86 -1.35 7.08
C ASN A 96 0.98 -0.23 7.69
N HIS A 97 0.92 0.96 7.08
CA HIS A 97 0.09 2.07 7.54
C HIS A 97 -1.40 1.84 7.22
N ASP A 98 -1.68 1.03 6.20
CA ASP A 98 -3.02 0.67 5.76
C ASP A 98 -3.83 -0.17 6.78
N ILE A 99 -3.19 -0.71 7.82
CA ILE A 99 -3.84 -1.54 8.85
C ILE A 99 -4.43 -0.69 9.98
N CYS A 100 -5.75 -0.73 10.12
CA CYS A 100 -6.45 -0.16 11.27
C CYS A 100 -6.17 -0.96 12.57
N ARG A 101 -5.26 -0.44 13.40
CA ARG A 101 -4.88 -1.10 14.67
C ARG A 101 -5.86 -0.85 15.83
N LYS A 102 -7.02 -0.22 15.58
CA LYS A 102 -8.06 0.02 16.59
C LYS A 102 -8.97 -1.19 16.84
N VAL A 103 -9.11 -2.10 15.86
CA VAL A 103 -10.08 -3.22 15.91
C VAL A 103 -9.72 -4.28 16.97
N ALA A 104 -8.44 -4.67 17.07
CA ALA A 104 -7.97 -5.74 17.95
C ALA A 104 -6.80 -5.30 18.83
N LYS A 105 -6.90 -4.13 19.45
CA LYS A 105 -5.82 -3.50 20.22
C LYS A 105 -5.16 -4.42 21.27
N PRO A 106 -5.91 -5.23 22.05
CA PRO A 106 -5.30 -6.18 22.99
C PRO A 106 -4.45 -7.24 22.29
N ALA A 107 -4.94 -7.80 21.17
CA ALA A 107 -4.23 -8.81 20.40
C ALA A 107 -2.94 -8.22 19.80
N TRP A 108 -3.00 -7.02 19.21
CA TRP A 108 -1.82 -6.32 18.69
C TRP A 108 -0.78 -6.03 19.78
N LYS A 109 -1.22 -5.58 20.96
CA LYS A 109 -0.33 -5.33 22.10
C LYS A 109 0.32 -6.63 22.57
N LYS A 110 -0.46 -7.72 22.68
CA LYS A 110 0.06 -9.04 23.05
C LYS A 110 1.07 -9.55 22.04
N LEU A 111 0.77 -9.46 20.74
CA LEU A 111 1.68 -9.88 19.67
C LEU A 111 2.98 -9.08 19.73
N ARG A 112 2.92 -7.74 19.74
CA ARG A 112 4.11 -6.87 19.81
C ARG A 112 4.98 -7.15 21.02
N ASN A 113 4.37 -7.37 22.18
CA ASN A 113 5.08 -7.68 23.42
C ASN A 113 5.77 -9.06 23.40
N ASN A 114 5.39 -9.96 22.50
CA ASN A 114 5.96 -11.31 22.42
C ASN A 114 6.73 -11.57 21.13
N LEU A 115 6.61 -10.71 20.11
CA LEU A 115 7.20 -10.94 18.79
C LEU A 115 8.72 -11.14 18.86
N HIS A 116 9.40 -10.34 19.68
CA HIS A 116 10.86 -10.44 19.90
C HIS A 116 11.31 -11.73 20.59
N ARG A 117 10.37 -12.55 21.09
CA ARG A 117 10.64 -13.84 21.75
C ARG A 117 10.45 -15.02 20.80
N ILE A 118 10.00 -14.77 19.57
CA ILE A 118 9.70 -15.78 18.55
C ILE A 118 10.77 -15.65 17.47
N SER A 119 11.32 -16.76 16.99
CA SER A 119 12.30 -16.74 15.90
C SER A 119 11.64 -16.32 14.57
N ASP A 120 12.39 -15.68 13.69
CA ASP A 120 11.87 -15.28 12.36
C ASP A 120 11.33 -16.47 11.57
N GLN A 121 11.97 -17.64 11.68
CA GLN A 121 11.51 -18.89 11.07
C GLN A 121 10.19 -19.38 11.65
N ASP A 122 9.97 -19.22 12.96
CA ASP A 122 8.69 -19.56 13.58
C ASP A 122 7.58 -18.59 13.14
N ILE A 123 7.88 -17.29 13.03
CA ILE A 123 6.93 -16.31 12.49
C ILE A 123 6.56 -16.67 11.04
N SER A 124 7.55 -16.99 10.19
CA SER A 124 7.31 -17.37 8.80
C SER A 124 6.42 -18.61 8.69
N ARG A 125 6.67 -19.65 9.50
CA ARG A 125 5.84 -20.87 9.54
C ARG A 125 4.41 -20.60 9.99
N TRP A 126 4.23 -19.71 10.97
CA TRP A 126 2.88 -19.31 11.41
C TRP A 126 2.14 -18.53 10.33
N LEU A 127 2.80 -17.61 9.63
CA LEU A 127 2.21 -16.88 8.49
C LEU A 127 1.85 -17.81 7.32
N ALA A 128 2.64 -18.86 7.10
CA ALA A 128 2.35 -19.90 6.11
C ALA A 128 1.25 -20.89 6.55
N GLY A 129 0.73 -20.76 7.78
CA GLY A 129 -0.28 -21.66 8.34
C GLY A 129 0.27 -23.01 8.83
N GLU A 130 1.59 -23.19 8.88
CA GLU A 130 2.25 -24.44 9.27
C GLU A 130 2.34 -24.63 10.80
N LYS A 131 2.16 -23.57 11.58
CA LYS A 131 2.17 -23.59 13.05
C LYS A 131 1.10 -22.67 13.61
N THR A 132 0.61 -22.93 14.81
CA THR A 132 -0.24 -22.00 15.55
C THR A 132 0.57 -21.15 16.52
N LEU A 133 0.04 -19.99 16.90
CA LEU A 133 0.67 -19.09 17.89
C LEU A 133 0.92 -19.77 19.26
N GLY A 134 0.21 -20.87 19.56
CA GLY A 134 0.39 -21.65 20.78
C GLY A 134 1.58 -22.62 20.75
N ASP A 135 2.12 -22.90 19.56
CA ASP A 135 3.24 -23.85 19.36
C ASP A 135 4.61 -23.16 19.52
N PHE A 136 4.62 -21.85 19.74
CA PHE A 136 5.84 -21.09 19.97
C PHE A 136 6.38 -21.37 21.37
N ARG A 137 7.39 -22.24 21.43
CA ARG A 137 8.21 -22.39 22.64
C ARG A 137 8.90 -21.05 22.88
N THR A 138 8.55 -20.38 23.97
CA THR A 138 9.34 -19.26 24.47
C THR A 138 10.77 -19.77 24.64
N HIS A 139 11.75 -19.07 24.08
CA HIS A 139 13.12 -19.34 24.45
C HIS A 139 13.24 -19.02 25.93
N SER A 140 13.31 -20.06 26.75
CA SER A 140 13.80 -19.96 28.11
C SER A 140 15.15 -19.28 28.03
N ALA A 141 15.24 -18.04 28.49
CA ALA A 141 16.51 -17.42 28.79
C ALA A 141 17.14 -18.23 29.94
N THR A 142 17.87 -19.27 29.57
CA THR A 142 18.77 -19.98 30.47
C THR A 142 20.09 -20.09 29.74
N ARG A 143 20.92 -19.05 29.82
CA ARG A 143 22.38 -19.16 29.73
C ARG A 143 23.04 -18.07 30.59
N CYS A 144 23.64 -18.57 31.67
CA CYS A 144 24.61 -17.99 32.61
C CYS A 144 24.16 -16.80 33.48
#